data_AF-A0A7C5SPL7-F1
#
_entry.id   AF-A0A7C5SPL7-F1
#
_cell.length_a   1.000
_cell.length_b   1.000
_cell.length_c   1.000
_cell.angle_alpha   90.00
_cell.angle_beta   90.00
_cell.angle_gamma   90.00
#
_symmetry.space_group_name_H-M   'P 1'
#
loop_
_entity.id
_entity.type
_entity.pdbx_description
1 polymer ?
#
loop_
_entity_poly.entity_id
_entity_poly.type
_entity_poly.pdbx_seq_one_letter_code
_entity_poly.pdbx_strand_id
1 'polypeptide(L)'
;GLTASSDSFYVGQERPGFRDYLPPFQRGLIDYLKSMNVLNFKMEASVIFVLSSIYGLRAGAVCAVIANRETDEFKPGVGLEETVRVANEAVKILSEWDSEKERRGKKYITVDIIKSTKR
;
A
#
# COMPACT_ATOMS: atom_id res chain seq x y z
N GLY A 1 7.46 1.47 -1.64
CA GLY A 1 7.75 1.58 -3.08
C GLY A 1 6.46 1.70 -3.86
N LEU A 2 6.50 1.46 -5.17
CA LEU A 2 5.30 1.49 -6.02
C LEU A 2 4.52 0.17 -5.88
N THR A 3 3.19 0.24 -5.95
CA THR A 3 2.28 -0.92 -5.89
C THR A 3 1.27 -0.83 -7.02
N ALA A 4 1.00 -1.95 -7.69
CA ALA A 4 -0.04 -2.04 -8.70
C ALA A 4 -1.39 -2.30 -8.02
N SER A 5 -2.38 -1.45 -8.30
CA SER A 5 -3.78 -1.71 -7.94
C SER A 5 -4.51 -2.28 -9.15
N SER A 6 -5.17 -3.42 -8.99
CA SER A 6 -5.99 -4.03 -10.04
C SER A 6 -7.42 -4.20 -9.57
N ASP A 7 -8.39 -3.97 -10.46
CA ASP A 7 -9.82 -4.22 -10.19
C ASP A 7 -10.22 -5.70 -10.31
N SER A 8 -9.28 -6.57 -10.74
CA SER A 8 -9.50 -8.01 -10.77
C SER A 8 -8.30 -8.79 -10.26
N PHE A 9 -8.58 -9.85 -9.52
CA PHE A 9 -7.56 -10.73 -8.93
C PHE A 9 -6.91 -11.66 -9.97
N TYR A 10 -7.66 -12.07 -11.00
CA TYR A 10 -7.18 -12.97 -12.04
C TYR A 10 -6.50 -12.20 -13.16
N VAL A 11 -7.27 -11.88 -14.20
CA VAL A 11 -6.78 -11.29 -15.43
C VAL A 11 -5.95 -10.04 -15.16
N GLY A 12 -6.43 -9.09 -14.36
CA GLY A 12 -5.72 -7.85 -14.09
C GLY A 12 -4.39 -8.00 -13.32
N GLN A 13 -4.11 -9.18 -12.76
CA GLN A 13 -2.80 -9.54 -12.18
C GLN A 13 -2.06 -10.59 -13.02
N GLU A 14 -2.38 -10.67 -14.31
CA GLU A 14 -1.77 -11.60 -15.28
C GLU A 14 -1.97 -13.09 -14.92
N ARG A 15 -3.07 -13.40 -14.24
CA ARG A 15 -3.48 -14.80 -14.04
C ARG A 15 -4.55 -15.16 -15.07
N PRO A 16 -4.45 -16.32 -15.75
CA PRO A 16 -5.52 -16.78 -16.63
C PRO A 16 -6.86 -16.86 -15.89
N GLY A 17 -7.92 -16.41 -16.56
CA GLY A 17 -9.29 -16.49 -16.07
C GLY A 17 -9.97 -17.80 -16.44
N PHE A 18 -11.30 -17.78 -16.55
CA PHE A 18 -12.10 -18.92 -16.99
C PHE A 18 -11.65 -19.42 -18.37
N ARG A 19 -11.46 -20.74 -18.51
CA ARG A 19 -10.97 -21.40 -19.74
C ARG A 19 -9.64 -20.81 -20.25
N ASP A 20 -8.72 -20.52 -19.34
CA ASP A 20 -7.39 -20.00 -19.61
C ASP A 20 -7.37 -18.66 -20.38
N TYR A 21 -8.47 -17.90 -20.31
CA TYR A 21 -8.56 -16.61 -20.98
C TYR A 21 -7.60 -15.60 -20.34
N LEU A 22 -6.69 -15.07 -21.14
CA LEU A 22 -5.84 -13.93 -20.80
C LEU A 22 -5.85 -12.95 -21.99
N PRO A 23 -6.37 -11.72 -21.83
CA PRO A 23 -6.37 -10.72 -22.89
C PRO A 23 -4.95 -10.44 -23.40
N PRO A 24 -4.76 -10.22 -24.71
CA PRO A 24 -3.43 -9.98 -25.26
C PRO A 24 -2.68 -8.82 -24.61
N PHE A 25 -3.38 -7.74 -24.24
CA PHE A 25 -2.78 -6.56 -23.60
C PHE A 25 -2.29 -6.80 -22.16
N GLN A 26 -2.66 -7.92 -21.56
CA GLN A 26 -2.29 -8.27 -20.20
C GLN A 26 -0.99 -9.09 -20.14
N ARG A 27 -0.59 -9.69 -21.27
CA ARG A 27 0.61 -10.52 -21.36
C ARG A 27 1.86 -9.66 -21.21
N GLY A 28 2.79 -10.09 -20.35
CA GLY A 28 4.01 -9.36 -20.00
C GLY A 28 3.80 -8.25 -18.97
N LEU A 29 2.62 -8.15 -18.32
CA LEU A 29 2.37 -7.11 -17.33
C LEU A 29 3.35 -7.19 -16.15
N ILE A 30 3.59 -8.37 -15.61
CA ILE A 30 4.47 -8.57 -14.44
C ILE A 30 5.88 -8.08 -14.76
N ASP A 31 6.46 -8.46 -15.90
CA ASP A 31 7.80 -8.03 -16.31
C ASP A 31 7.86 -6.53 -16.56
N TYR A 32 6.82 -5.95 -17.17
CA TYR A 32 6.71 -4.51 -17.35
C TYR A 32 6.67 -3.77 -16.01
N LEU A 33 5.84 -4.20 -15.06
CA LEU A 33 5.75 -3.60 -13.73
C LEU A 33 7.06 -3.73 -12.94
N LYS A 34 7.74 -4.87 -13.04
CA LYS A 34 9.08 -5.08 -12.46
C LYS A 34 10.10 -4.10 -13.02
N SER A 35 10.10 -3.87 -14.34
CA SER A 35 11.01 -2.90 -14.97
C SER A 35 10.83 -1.47 -14.45
N MET A 36 9.65 -1.17 -13.87
CA MET A 36 9.33 0.11 -13.23
C MET A 36 9.49 0.11 -11.69
N ASN A 37 10.09 -0.93 -11.11
CA ASN A 37 10.27 -1.11 -9.67
C ASN A 37 8.94 -1.16 -8.88
N VAL A 38 7.87 -1.68 -9.49
CA VAL A 38 6.63 -2.01 -8.79
C VAL A 38 6.85 -3.27 -7.95
N LEU A 39 6.52 -3.19 -6.66
CA LEU A 39 6.89 -4.20 -5.67
C LEU A 39 5.84 -5.31 -5.53
N ASN A 40 4.56 -4.98 -5.67
CA ASN A 40 3.47 -5.90 -5.38
C ASN A 40 2.18 -5.52 -6.11
N PHE A 41 1.25 -6.46 -6.14
CA PHE A 41 -0.16 -6.23 -6.46
C PHE A 41 -1.01 -6.15 -5.18
N LYS A 42 -2.08 -5.36 -5.25
CA LYS A 42 -3.25 -5.32 -4.35
C LYS A 42 -4.43 -4.72 -5.12
N MET A 43 -5.57 -4.42 -4.49
CA MET A 43 -6.76 -3.98 -5.26
C MET A 43 -7.31 -2.60 -4.85
N GLU A 44 -6.98 -2.08 -3.67
CA GLU A 44 -7.75 -0.97 -3.07
C GLU A 44 -7.01 0.37 -2.99
N ALA A 45 -5.70 0.38 -2.75
CA ALA A 45 -5.04 1.66 -2.38
C ALA A 45 -5.07 2.75 -3.47
N SER A 46 -5.25 2.44 -4.77
CA SER A 46 -5.33 3.49 -5.80
C SER A 46 -6.57 4.35 -5.60
N VAL A 47 -7.73 3.71 -5.46
CA VAL A 47 -9.00 4.41 -5.23
C VAL A 47 -9.00 5.11 -3.88
N ILE A 48 -8.45 4.50 -2.82
CA ILE A 48 -8.32 5.14 -1.50
C ILE A 48 -7.47 6.42 -1.59
N PHE A 49 -6.33 6.37 -2.28
CA PHE A 49 -5.44 7.54 -2.40
C PHE A 49 -6.06 8.64 -3.25
N VAL A 50 -6.75 8.30 -4.35
CA VAL A 50 -7.48 9.27 -5.18
C VAL A 50 -8.58 9.95 -4.37
N LEU A 51 -9.45 9.19 -3.70
CA LEU A 51 -10.54 9.73 -2.90
C LEU A 51 -10.01 10.60 -1.74
N SER A 52 -8.97 10.14 -1.05
CA SER A 52 -8.36 10.91 0.04
C SER A 52 -7.79 12.23 -0.46
N SER A 53 -7.16 12.23 -1.64
CA SER A 53 -6.66 13.46 -2.27
C SER A 53 -7.80 14.42 -2.63
N ILE A 54 -8.90 13.92 -3.20
CA ILE A 54 -10.10 14.71 -3.54
C ILE A 54 -10.70 15.35 -2.28
N TYR A 55 -10.75 14.62 -1.17
CA TYR A 55 -11.36 15.09 0.09
C TYR A 55 -10.39 15.83 1.01
N GLY A 56 -9.12 16.04 0.61
CA GLY A 56 -8.14 16.71 1.47
C GLY A 56 -7.74 15.91 2.72
N LEU A 57 -7.82 14.58 2.65
CA LEU A 57 -7.48 13.65 3.73
C LEU A 57 -6.06 13.06 3.54
N ARG A 58 -5.49 12.51 4.61
CA ARG A 58 -4.23 11.74 4.58
C ARG A 58 -4.55 10.26 4.46
N ALA A 59 -3.82 9.55 3.60
CA ALA A 59 -3.91 8.09 3.47
C ALA A 59 -2.52 7.46 3.31
N GLY A 60 -2.43 6.18 3.67
CA GLY A 60 -1.25 5.34 3.50
C GLY A 60 -1.67 3.88 3.36
N ALA A 61 -0.75 3.02 2.92
CA ALA A 61 -1.00 1.60 2.77
C ALA A 61 0.22 0.79 3.20
N VAL A 62 -0.05 -0.30 3.94
CA VAL A 62 0.93 -1.33 4.31
C VAL A 62 0.31 -2.66 3.93
N CYS A 63 1.09 -3.55 3.31
CA CYS A 63 0.60 -4.82 2.79
C CYS A 63 1.49 -5.97 3.27
N ALA A 64 0.87 -7.04 3.77
CA ALA A 64 1.54 -8.31 3.98
C ALA A 64 1.79 -9.00 2.64
N VAL A 65 2.99 -9.56 2.45
CA VAL A 65 3.33 -10.32 1.25
C VAL A 65 3.05 -11.80 1.50
N ILE A 66 1.86 -12.25 1.11
CA ILE A 66 1.42 -13.65 1.28
C ILE A 66 1.75 -14.53 0.07
N ALA A 67 2.10 -13.91 -1.06
CA ALA A 67 2.37 -14.60 -2.32
C ALA A 67 3.55 -13.93 -3.05
N ASN A 68 4.39 -14.74 -3.67
CA ASN A 68 5.47 -14.26 -4.55
C ASN A 68 5.28 -14.86 -5.94
N ARG A 69 5.13 -14.01 -6.97
CA ARG A 69 4.91 -14.47 -8.35
C ARG A 69 6.14 -15.06 -9.02
N GLU A 70 7.34 -14.70 -8.59
CA GLU A 70 8.59 -15.22 -9.17
C GLU A 70 8.87 -16.65 -8.68
N THR A 71 8.61 -16.91 -7.39
CA THR A 71 8.88 -18.21 -6.78
C THR A 71 7.66 -19.13 -6.74
N ASP A 72 6.49 -18.62 -7.16
CA ASP A 72 5.18 -19.28 -7.07
C ASP A 72 4.82 -19.74 -5.63
N GLU A 73 5.44 -19.11 -4.63
CA GLU A 73 5.13 -19.39 -3.22
C GLU A 73 3.85 -18.70 -2.79
N PHE A 74 2.99 -19.42 -2.08
CA PHE A 74 1.79 -18.89 -1.44
C PHE A 74 1.67 -19.38 0.01
N LYS A 75 1.66 -18.44 0.95
CA LYS A 75 1.58 -18.69 2.38
C LYS A 75 0.48 -17.79 2.99
N PRO A 76 -0.78 -18.26 3.02
CA PRO A 76 -1.89 -17.53 3.61
C PRO A 76 -1.61 -17.09 5.06
N GLY A 77 -2.03 -15.87 5.41
CA GLY A 77 -1.98 -15.38 6.79
C GLY A 77 -0.61 -14.92 7.31
N VAL A 78 0.49 -15.21 6.60
CA VAL A 78 1.83 -14.77 7.01
C VAL A 78 1.95 -13.25 6.95
N GLY A 79 2.49 -12.64 8.01
CA GLY A 79 2.74 -11.20 8.07
C GLY A 79 1.49 -10.34 8.34
N LEU A 80 0.32 -10.96 8.52
CA LEU A 80 -0.93 -10.23 8.74
C LEU A 80 -0.90 -9.48 10.08
N GLU A 81 -0.53 -10.15 11.16
CA GLU A 81 -0.52 -9.54 12.49
C GLU A 81 0.54 -8.44 12.61
N GLU A 82 1.73 -8.65 12.02
CA GLU A 82 2.77 -7.64 11.93
C GLU A 82 2.31 -6.42 11.13
N THR A 83 1.63 -6.64 10.00
CA THR A 83 1.08 -5.55 9.18
C THR A 83 0.04 -4.74 9.95
N VAL A 84 -0.85 -5.40 10.69
CA VAL A 84 -1.84 -4.72 11.54
C VAL A 84 -1.16 -3.92 12.64
N ARG A 85 -0.15 -4.49 13.32
CA ARG A 85 0.62 -3.79 14.36
C ARG A 85 1.33 -2.56 13.80
N VAL A 86 1.96 -2.67 12.64
CA VAL A 86 2.61 -1.54 11.95
C VAL A 86 1.60 -0.45 11.59
N ALA A 87 0.44 -0.82 11.05
CA ALA A 87 -0.61 0.15 10.72
C ALA A 87 -1.12 0.88 11.97
N ASN A 88 -1.38 0.16 13.06
CA ASN A 88 -1.83 0.75 14.32
C ASN A 88 -0.78 1.69 14.93
N GLU A 89 0.48 1.27 14.96
CA GLU A 89 1.56 2.12 15.49
C GLU A 89 1.77 3.37 14.60
N ALA A 90 1.65 3.23 13.28
CA ALA A 90 1.72 4.39 12.38
C ALA A 90 0.61 5.41 12.67
N VAL A 91 -0.64 4.96 12.86
CA VAL A 91 -1.76 5.85 13.21
C VAL A 91 -1.53 6.53 14.56
N LYS A 92 -1.04 5.78 15.57
CA LYS A 92 -0.67 6.34 16.88
C LYS A 92 0.39 7.43 16.75
N ILE A 93 1.48 7.16 16.02
CA ILE A 93 2.55 8.14 15.77
C ILE A 93 2.01 9.40 15.08
N LEU A 94 1.17 9.24 14.05
CA LEU A 94 0.55 10.37 13.37
C LEU A 94 -0.34 11.20 14.32
N SER A 95 -1.09 10.54 15.21
CA SER A 95 -1.91 11.20 16.22
C SER A 95 -1.08 11.99 17.23
N GLU A 96 0.07 11.45 17.66
CA GLU A 96 1.01 12.14 18.54
C GLU A 96 1.59 13.39 17.85
N TRP A 97 1.94 13.29 16.56
CA TRP A 97 2.42 14.43 15.78
C TRP A 97 1.37 15.52 15.61
N ASP A 98 0.11 15.14 15.37
CA ASP A 98 -0.99 16.09 15.26
C ASP A 98 -1.27 16.81 16.58
N SER A 99 -1.28 16.07 17.69
CA SER A 99 -1.47 16.63 19.02
C SER A 99 -0.37 17.63 19.37
N GLU A 100 0.89 17.31 19.04
CA GLU A 100 2.02 18.18 19.29
C GLU A 100 2.05 19.41 18.38
N LYS A 101 1.65 19.25 17.11
CA LYS A 101 1.44 20.35 16.18
C LYS A 101 0.40 21.35 16.71
N GLU A 102 -0.73 20.85 17.22
CA GLU A 102 -1.79 21.65 17.82
C GLU A 102 -1.31 22.36 19.10
N ARG A 103 -0.66 21.64 20.01
CA ARG A 103 -0.10 22.19 21.25
C ARG A 103 0.87 23.36 20.99
N ARG A 104 1.64 23.30 19.90
CA ARG A 104 2.58 24.35 19.48
C ARG A 104 1.96 25.42 18.57
N GLY A 105 0.66 25.32 18.24
CA GLY A 105 -0.01 26.25 17.33
C GLY A 105 0.61 26.30 15.92
N LYS A 106 1.15 25.18 15.43
CA LYS A 106 1.80 25.13 14.11
C LYS A 106 0.79 24.74 13.02
N LYS A 107 0.96 25.34 11.84
CA LYS A 107 0.13 25.02 10.66
C LYS A 107 0.47 23.66 10.05
N TYR A 108 1.74 23.25 10.10
CA TYR A 108 2.25 22.03 9.46
C TYR A 108 3.04 21.18 10.46
N ILE A 109 3.07 19.87 10.22
CA ILE A 109 4.00 18.97 10.90
C ILE A 109 5.42 19.30 10.41
N THR A 110 6.33 19.59 11.33
CA THR A 110 7.72 19.94 11.04
C THR A 110 8.69 18.89 11.58
N VAL A 111 9.94 18.92 11.10
CA VAL A 111 11.01 18.04 11.61
C VAL A 111 11.20 18.19 13.13
N ASP A 112 11.04 19.40 13.65
CA ASP A 112 11.12 19.69 15.08
C ASP A 112 10.01 19.00 15.90
N ILE A 113 8.76 19.02 15.40
CA ILE A 113 7.64 18.26 15.99
C ILE A 113 7.97 16.77 16.02
N ILE A 114 8.40 16.20 14.88
CA ILE A 114 8.73 14.78 14.77
C ILE A 114 9.84 14.39 15.76
N LYS A 115 10.89 15.21 15.89
CA LYS A 115 12.00 14.97 16.83
C LYS A 115 11.53 15.01 18.28
N SER A 116 10.61 15.90 18.63
CA SER A 116 10.12 16.04 20.00
C SER A 116 9.23 14.90 20.48
N THR A 117 8.56 14.20 19.55
CA THR A 117 7.72 13.03 19.83
C THR A 117 8.48 11.71 19.73
N LYS A 118 9.73 11.74 19.24
CA LYS A 118 10.58 10.56 19.14
C LYS A 118 11.01 10.16 20.56
N ARG A 119 10.53 9.01 21.04
CA ARG A 119 11.07 8.35 22.24
C ARG A 119 12.43 7.73 21.94
#